data_AF-A0A9Q3KQY0-F1
#
_entry.id   AF-A0A9Q3KQY0-F1
#
_cell.length_a   1.000
_cell.length_b   1.000
_cell.length_c   1.000
_cell.angle_alpha   90.00
_cell.angle_beta   90.00
_cell.angle_gamma   90.00
#
_symmetry.space_group_name_H-M   'P 1'
#
loop_
_entity.id
_entity.type
_entity.pdbx_description
1 polymer ?
#
loop_
_entity_poly.entity_id
_entity_poly.type
_entity_poly.pdbx_seq_one_letter_code
_entity_poly.pdbx_strand_id
1 'polypeptide(L)'
;MGKNAVEVKLTGEISRKHPVFPVSLVKKYFQTEGDKFPSRKKKPTPPDIVEVEDSPGPVSKIIRARKIRINGKDQRQYLVRFKNQTSNKDKWLAEDAIPDGNLHLRRLRASRRIEKSHQ
;
A
#
# COMPACT_ATOMS: atom_id res chain seq x y z
N MET A 1 -1.75 -34.88 -35.81
CA MET A 1 -2.49 -33.65 -35.50
C MET A 1 -3.95 -33.85 -35.93
N GLY A 2 -4.90 -33.71 -35.01
CA GLY A 2 -6.33 -33.82 -35.36
C GLY A 2 -6.78 -32.65 -36.22
N LYS A 3 -7.66 -32.88 -37.20
CA LYS A 3 -8.14 -31.86 -38.16
C LYS A 3 -8.87 -30.69 -37.49
N ASN A 4 -9.31 -30.86 -36.24
CA ASN A 4 -10.18 -29.93 -35.50
C ASN A 4 -9.48 -29.33 -34.27
N ALA A 5 -8.18 -29.02 -34.38
CA ALA A 5 -7.42 -28.39 -33.31
C ALA A 5 -6.57 -27.22 -33.83
N VAL A 6 -6.35 -26.23 -32.98
CA VAL A 6 -5.52 -25.05 -33.21
C VAL A 6 -4.39 -25.03 -32.20
N GLU A 7 -3.18 -24.78 -32.66
CA GLU A 7 -2.01 -24.57 -31.81
C GLU A 7 -1.80 -23.07 -31.57
N VAL A 8 -1.62 -22.71 -30.30
CA VAL A 8 -1.49 -21.32 -29.84
C VAL A 8 -0.12 -21.14 -29.20
N LYS A 9 0.57 -20.06 -29.57
CA LYS A 9 1.81 -19.65 -28.92
C LYS A 9 1.50 -19.00 -27.57
N LEU A 10 1.76 -19.72 -26.48
CA LEU A 10 1.55 -19.23 -25.11
C LEU A 10 2.85 -18.64 -24.55
N THR A 11 2.77 -17.49 -23.89
CA THR A 11 3.93 -16.77 -23.33
C THR A 11 3.72 -16.44 -21.85
N GLY A 12 4.80 -16.14 -21.12
CA GLY A 12 4.73 -15.73 -19.70
C GLY A 12 4.18 -16.83 -18.78
N GLU A 13 3.27 -16.45 -17.88
CA GLU A 13 2.70 -17.32 -16.84
C GLU A 13 1.85 -18.49 -17.40
N ILE A 14 1.34 -18.35 -18.63
CA ILE A 14 0.51 -19.38 -19.29
C ILE A 14 1.33 -20.33 -20.18
N SER A 15 2.65 -20.16 -20.28
CA SER A 15 3.53 -21.04 -21.07
C SER A 15 3.50 -22.51 -20.65
N ARG A 16 3.15 -22.80 -19.38
CA ARG A 16 3.03 -24.17 -18.85
C ARG A 16 1.73 -24.87 -19.21
N LYS A 17 0.78 -24.20 -19.86
CA LYS A 17 -0.51 -24.80 -20.27
C LYS A 17 -0.36 -25.50 -21.63
N HIS A 18 -1.27 -26.44 -21.92
CA HIS A 18 -1.26 -27.15 -23.20
C HIS A 18 -1.53 -26.18 -24.36
N PRO A 19 -0.65 -26.10 -25.37
CA PRO A 19 -0.77 -25.09 -26.43
C PRO A 19 -1.81 -25.45 -27.50
N VAL A 20 -2.31 -26.69 -27.53
CA VAL A 20 -3.28 -27.15 -28.54
C VAL A 20 -4.69 -27.19 -27.95
N PHE A 21 -5.63 -26.55 -28.64
CA PHE A 21 -7.03 -26.43 -28.25
C PHE A 21 -7.98 -26.91 -29.36
N PRO A 22 -9.12 -27.53 -29.03
CA PRO A 22 -10.18 -27.79 -30.01
C PRO A 22 -10.71 -26.51 -30.66
N VAL A 23 -10.99 -26.54 -31.96
CA VAL A 23 -11.52 -25.38 -32.71
C VAL A 23 -12.86 -24.88 -32.13
N SER A 24 -13.66 -25.76 -31.51
CA SER A 24 -14.92 -25.39 -30.87
C SER A 24 -14.77 -24.42 -29.70
N LEU A 25 -13.59 -24.36 -29.08
CA LEU A 25 -13.27 -23.43 -27.98
C LEU A 25 -12.69 -22.11 -28.48
N VAL A 26 -12.38 -22.00 -29.78
CA VAL A 26 -11.78 -20.81 -30.37
C VAL A 26 -12.88 -19.86 -30.80
N LYS A 27 -12.89 -18.65 -30.22
CA LYS A 27 -13.78 -17.56 -30.62
C LYS A 27 -12.96 -16.42 -31.20
N LYS A 28 -13.41 -15.87 -32.34
CA LYS A 28 -12.81 -14.66 -32.91
C LYS A 28 -12.91 -13.51 -31.90
N TYR A 29 -11.76 -12.95 -31.54
CA TYR A 29 -11.70 -11.75 -30.74
C TYR A 29 -11.96 -10.52 -31.62
N PHE A 30 -12.95 -9.73 -31.25
CA PHE A 30 -13.20 -8.42 -31.85
C PHE A 30 -12.86 -7.36 -30.82
N GLN A 31 -11.93 -6.46 -31.17
CA GLN A 31 -11.69 -5.26 -30.40
C GLN A 31 -13.02 -4.47 -30.33
N THR A 32 -13.31 -3.87 -29.18
CA THR A 32 -14.54 -3.10 -29.01
C THR A 32 -14.43 -1.80 -29.81
N GLU A 33 -14.76 -1.86 -31.10
CA GLU A 33 -14.98 -0.68 -31.92
C GLU A 33 -16.39 -0.16 -31.64
N GLY A 34 -16.49 1.11 -31.21
CA GLY A 34 -17.76 1.74 -30.83
C GLY A 34 -18.80 1.72 -31.95
N ASP A 35 -18.35 1.79 -33.22
CA ASP A 35 -19.22 1.82 -34.39
C ASP A 35 -19.78 0.44 -34.77
N LYS A 36 -19.03 -0.65 -34.55
CA LYS A 36 -19.48 -2.01 -34.92
C LYS A 36 -20.37 -2.65 -33.86
N PHE A 37 -20.28 -2.21 -32.60
CA PHE A 37 -21.03 -2.81 -31.48
C PHE A 37 -21.62 -1.74 -30.55
N PRO A 38 -22.61 -0.95 -31.02
CA PRO A 38 -23.16 0.18 -30.28
C PRO A 38 -23.88 -0.23 -28.97
N SER A 39 -24.33 -1.48 -28.86
CA SER A 39 -24.95 -2.04 -27.65
C SER A 39 -23.96 -2.43 -26.55
N ARG A 40 -22.64 -2.42 -26.82
CA ARG A 40 -21.62 -2.80 -25.85
C ARG A 40 -21.28 -1.60 -24.96
N LYS A 41 -21.83 -1.59 -23.73
CA LYS A 41 -21.52 -0.56 -22.72
C LYS A 41 -19.99 -0.50 -22.51
N LYS A 42 -19.38 0.68 -22.70
CA LYS A 42 -17.99 0.92 -22.33
C LYS A 42 -17.84 0.59 -20.85
N LYS A 43 -16.87 -0.25 -20.50
CA LYS A 43 -16.53 -0.46 -19.08
C LYS A 43 -16.10 0.89 -18.51
N PRO A 44 -16.58 1.26 -17.31
CA PRO A 44 -16.10 2.48 -16.68
C PRO A 44 -14.58 2.39 -16.53
N THR A 45 -13.89 3.46 -16.90
CA THR A 45 -12.47 3.59 -16.61
C THR A 45 -12.30 3.47 -15.09
N PRO A 46 -11.38 2.63 -14.60
CA PRO A 46 -11.08 2.63 -13.18
C PRO A 46 -10.66 4.05 -12.76
N PRO A 47 -11.07 4.52 -11.56
CA PRO A 47 -10.67 5.83 -11.08
C PRO A 47 -9.14 5.89 -11.00
N ASP A 48 -8.58 7.05 -11.32
CA ASP A 48 -7.16 7.31 -11.11
C ASP A 48 -6.84 7.11 -9.62
N ILE A 49 -5.78 6.34 -9.36
CA ILE A 49 -5.26 6.15 -8.00
C ILE A 49 -4.63 7.49 -7.61
N VAL A 50 -5.38 8.32 -6.90
CA VAL A 50 -4.83 9.51 -6.27
C VAL A 50 -3.87 9.03 -5.20
N GLU A 51 -2.58 9.34 -5.34
CA GLU A 51 -1.64 9.24 -4.23
C GLU A 51 -2.15 10.19 -3.15
N VAL A 52 -2.84 9.61 -2.16
CA VAL A 52 -3.33 10.36 -1.00
C VAL A 52 -2.09 11.01 -0.41
N GLU A 53 -2.02 12.34 -0.50
CA GLU A 53 -0.98 13.12 0.17
C GLU A 53 -0.85 12.56 1.58
N ASP A 54 0.36 12.14 1.91
CA ASP A 54 0.75 11.38 3.09
C ASP A 54 0.70 12.29 4.33
N SER A 55 -0.36 13.10 4.42
CA SER A 55 -0.75 13.89 5.57
C SER A 55 -0.81 12.92 6.75
N PRO A 56 0.10 13.09 7.73
CA PRO A 56 0.14 12.19 8.85
C PRO A 56 -1.19 12.31 9.57
N GLY A 57 -2.00 11.23 9.52
CA GLY A 57 -3.26 11.16 10.23
C GLY A 57 -3.07 11.42 11.73
N PRO A 58 -4.16 11.55 12.50
CA PRO A 58 -4.06 11.88 13.92
C PRO A 58 -3.18 10.89 14.69
N VAL A 59 -2.33 11.41 15.57
CA VAL A 59 -1.40 10.61 16.37
C VAL A 59 -2.17 9.70 17.33
N SER A 60 -1.80 8.42 17.37
CA SER A 60 -2.35 7.46 18.34
C SER A 60 -1.50 7.43 19.61
N LYS A 61 -0.20 7.13 19.46
CA LYS A 61 0.75 7.06 20.59
C LYS A 61 2.20 7.22 20.16
N ILE A 62 3.04 7.61 21.10
CA ILE A 62 4.50 7.58 20.97
C ILE A 62 5.01 6.29 21.61
N ILE A 63 5.82 5.53 20.88
CA ILE A 63 6.31 4.22 21.30
C ILE A 63 7.71 4.34 21.89
N ARG A 64 8.61 5.04 21.20
CA ARG A 64 10.02 5.14 21.56
C ARG A 64 10.52 6.56 21.43
N ALA A 65 11.66 6.80 22.06
CA ALA A 65 12.41 8.04 21.95
C ALA A 65 13.88 7.68 21.68
N ARG A 66 14.53 8.44 20.80
CA ARG A 66 15.97 8.35 20.52
C ARG A 66 16.59 9.74 20.49
N LYS A 67 17.90 9.82 20.70
CA LYS A 67 18.69 11.04 20.53
C LYS A 67 19.58 10.84 19.31
N ILE A 68 19.56 11.80 18.40
CA ILE A 68 20.38 11.80 17.19
C ILE A 68 21.12 13.12 17.08
N ARG A 69 22.24 13.13 16.35
CA ARG A 69 22.99 14.35 16.08
C ARG A 69 22.85 14.71 14.61
N ILE A 70 22.19 15.83 14.32
CA ILE A 70 22.00 16.36 12.96
C ILE A 70 22.67 17.74 12.92
N ASN A 71 23.52 17.99 11.92
CA ASN A 71 24.23 19.27 11.75
C ASN A 71 24.97 19.72 13.02
N GLY A 72 25.62 18.77 13.71
CA GLY A 72 26.35 19.03 14.94
C GLY A 72 25.48 19.29 16.18
N LYS A 73 24.16 19.41 16.03
CA LYS A 73 23.19 19.63 17.12
C LYS A 73 22.54 18.31 17.54
N ASP A 74 22.43 18.12 18.84
CA ASP A 74 21.74 16.99 19.42
C ASP A 74 20.22 17.24 19.42
N GLN A 75 19.48 16.40 18.70
CA GLN A 75 18.01 16.46 18.62
C GLN A 75 17.39 15.18 19.13
N ARG A 76 16.27 15.29 19.85
CA ARG A 76 15.44 14.16 20.24
C ARG A 76 14.40 13.87 19.17
N GLN A 77 14.24 12.59 18.85
CA GLN A 77 13.18 12.10 17.98
C GLN A 77 12.33 11.06 18.69
N TYR A 78 11.08 10.98 18.27
CA TYR A 78 10.07 10.11 18.84
C TYR A 78 9.46 9.24 17.75
N LEU A 79 9.31 7.94 18.02
CA LEU A 79 8.67 7.00 17.11
C LEU A 79 7.16 7.09 17.32
N VAL A 80 6.47 7.64 16.33
CA VAL A 80 5.05 7.97 16.39
C VAL A 80 4.25 6.93 15.62
N ARG A 81 3.20 6.42 16.26
CA ARG A 81 2.18 5.59 15.63
C ARG A 81 0.93 6.40 15.38
N PHE A 82 0.46 6.38 14.14
CA PHE A 82 -0.75 7.08 13.71
C PHE A 82 -2.00 6.21 13.91
N LYS A 83 -3.16 6.85 14.08
CA LYS A 83 -4.44 6.13 14.18
C LYS A 83 -4.73 5.43 12.85
N ASN A 84 -5.28 4.21 12.93
CA ASN A 84 -5.68 3.38 11.79
C ASN A 84 -4.53 3.05 10.83
N GLN A 85 -3.28 3.19 11.25
CA GLN A 85 -2.10 2.80 10.49
C GLN A 85 -1.37 1.65 11.18
N THR A 86 -0.80 0.75 10.37
CA THR A 86 0.00 -0.37 10.86
C THR A 86 1.41 0.09 11.22
N SER A 87 2.15 -0.75 11.96
CA SER A 87 3.52 -0.45 12.41
C SER A 87 4.49 -0.09 11.29
N ASN A 88 4.22 -0.53 10.06
CA ASN A 88 5.05 -0.22 8.89
C ASN A 88 5.03 1.26 8.51
N LYS A 89 4.01 2.01 8.96
CA LYS A 89 3.89 3.46 8.75
C LYS A 89 4.31 4.28 9.96
N ASP A 90 4.88 3.67 11.00
CA ASP A 90 5.41 4.42 12.14
C ASP A 90 6.60 5.30 11.69
N LYS A 91 6.60 6.58 12.03
CA LYS A 91 7.62 7.55 11.61
C LYS A 91 8.36 8.14 12.80
N TRP A 92 9.66 8.42 12.63
CA TRP A 92 10.46 9.16 13.61
C TRP A 92 10.28 10.66 13.37
N LEU A 93 9.67 11.36 14.34
CA LEU A 93 9.39 12.79 14.26
C LEU A 93 10.13 13.56 15.35
N ALA A 94 10.50 14.80 15.04
CA ALA A 94 10.96 15.77 16.03
C ALA A 94 9.79 16.20 16.93
N GLU A 95 10.09 16.71 18.13
CA GLU A 95 9.06 17.15 19.10
C GLU A 95 8.06 18.15 18.49
N ASP A 96 8.57 19.12 17.73
CA ASP A 96 7.77 20.18 17.09
C ASP A 96 6.89 19.68 15.94
N ALA A 97 7.23 18.52 15.36
CA ALA A 97 6.52 17.95 14.21
C ALA A 97 5.38 17.00 14.63
N ILE A 98 5.14 16.83 15.93
CA ILE A 98 4.12 15.91 16.45
C ILE A 98 2.86 16.70 16.81
N PRO A 99 1.74 16.48 16.12
CA PRO A 99 0.44 17.02 16.52
C PRO A 99 0.12 16.63 17.97
N ASP A 100 -0.29 17.60 18.78
CA ASP A 100 -0.58 17.42 20.22
C ASP A 100 0.56 16.74 21.01
N GLY A 101 1.82 16.99 20.61
CA GLY A 101 3.01 16.30 21.14
C GLY A 101 3.10 16.28 22.67
N ASN A 102 2.74 17.38 23.34
CA ASN A 102 2.75 17.49 24.80
C ASN A 102 1.89 16.42 25.50
N LEU A 103 0.69 16.16 24.99
CA LEU A 103 -0.22 15.15 25.54
C LEU A 103 0.39 13.75 25.44
N HIS A 104 0.90 13.42 24.24
CA HIS A 104 1.47 12.10 23.97
C HIS A 104 2.78 11.87 24.71
N LEU A 105 3.63 12.88 24.83
CA LEU A 105 4.88 12.83 25.59
C LEU A 105 4.64 12.69 27.09
N ARG A 106 3.62 13.37 27.63
CA ARG A 106 3.22 13.18 29.04
C ARG A 106 2.82 11.73 29.32
N ARG A 107 2.02 11.12 28.43
CA ARG A 107 1.63 9.70 28.53
C ARG A 107 2.84 8.76 28.46
N LEU A 108 3.78 9.00 27.53
CA LEU A 108 5.02 8.23 27.42
C LEU A 108 5.86 8.30 28.70
N ARG A 109 5.99 9.50 29.30
CA ARG A 109 6.74 9.68 30.55
C ARG A 109 6.06 8.94 31.70
N ALA A 110 4.73 8.96 31.77
CA ALA A 110 3.97 8.22 32.77
C ALA A 110 4.15 6.70 32.63
N SER A 111 4.02 6.15 31.43
CA SER A 111 4.18 4.70 31.20
C SER A 111 5.58 4.20 31.58
N ARG A 112 6.63 4.96 31.24
CA ARG A 112 8.01 4.63 31.59
C ARG A 112 8.28 4.63 33.11
N ARG A 113 7.57 5.44 33.89
CA ARG A 113 7.70 5.43 35.35
C ARG A 113 7.09 4.15 35.94
N ILE A 114 5.96 3.71 35.38
CA ILE A 114 5.29 2.47 35.81
C ILE A 114 6.19 1.26 35.51
N GLU A 115 6.71 1.16 34.29
CA GLU A 115 7.61 0.05 33.90
C GLU A 115 8.86 -0.05 34.80
N LYS A 116 9.45 1.09 35.17
CA LYS A 116 10.61 1.13 36.07
C LYS A 116 10.31 0.78 37.52
N SER A 117 9.04 0.88 37.96
CA SER A 117 8.64 0.55 39.33
C SER A 117 8.32 -0.93 39.54
N HIS A 118 8.15 -1.69 38.46
CA HIS A 118 7.85 -3.12 38.48
C HIS A 118 9.07 -4.00 38.12
N GLN A 119 10.26 -3.40 38.06
CA GLN A 119 11.56 -4.09 37.97
C GLN A 119 12.29 -3.94 39.29
#